data_AF-A0A851IIK5-F1
#
_entry.id   AF-A0A851IIK5-F1
#
_cell.length_a   1.000
_cell.length_b   1.000
_cell.length_c   1.000
_cell.angle_alpha   90.00
_cell.angle_beta   90.00
_cell.angle_gamma   90.00
#
_symmetry.space_group_name_H-M   'P 1'
#
loop_
_entity.id
_entity.type
_entity.pdbx_description
1 polymer ?
#
loop_
_entity_poly.entity_id
_entity_poly.type
_entity_poly.pdbx_seq_one_letter_code
_entity_poly.pdbx_strand_id
1 'polypeptide(L)'
;MGKKFNETLKFLGPEYSVKTVDKEPCVYLKLDKYDFEISGLNSKGSYKAIIYVWNTDNRLDRQDMLYAYSKEELKDILDRLITKYSSI
;
A
#
# COMPACT_ATOMS: atom_id res chain seq x y z
N MET A 1 -12.42 -8.25 7.41
CA MET A 1 -11.01 -7.80 7.47
C MET A 1 -10.31 -8.39 8.68
N GLY A 2 -9.02 -8.71 8.57
CA GLY A 2 -8.21 -9.18 9.71
C GLY A 2 -7.76 -8.06 10.66
N LYS A 3 -7.40 -8.42 11.91
CA LYS A 3 -6.87 -7.48 12.92
C LYS A 3 -5.65 -6.69 12.40
N LYS A 4 -4.69 -7.38 11.78
CA LYS A 4 -3.48 -6.76 11.19
C LYS A 4 -3.82 -5.68 10.18
N PHE A 5 -4.77 -5.94 9.28
CA PHE A 5 -5.23 -4.99 8.28
C PHE A 5 -5.79 -3.72 8.94
N ASN A 6 -6.75 -3.87 9.86
CA ASN A 6 -7.41 -2.74 10.49
C ASN A 6 -6.45 -1.89 11.33
N GLU A 7 -5.52 -2.53 12.05
CA GLU A 7 -4.48 -1.83 12.81
C GLU A 7 -3.51 -1.07 11.90
N THR A 8 -3.17 -1.64 10.75
CA THR A 8 -2.28 -1.00 9.78
C THR A 8 -2.96 0.22 9.14
N LEU A 9 -4.21 0.07 8.68
CA LEU A 9 -4.99 1.18 8.13
C LEU A 9 -5.11 2.33 9.14
N LYS A 10 -5.43 2.01 10.41
CA LYS A 10 -5.50 3.01 11.48
C LYS A 10 -4.14 3.68 11.75
N PHE A 11 -3.05 2.91 11.69
CA PHE A 11 -1.69 3.42 11.92
C PHE A 11 -1.21 4.36 10.81
N LEU A 12 -1.51 4.04 9.55
CA LEU A 12 -1.11 4.86 8.40
C LEU A 12 -1.88 6.18 8.30
N GLY A 13 -3.12 6.21 8.80
CA GLY A 13 -3.91 7.44 8.92
C GLY A 13 -4.95 7.63 7.81
N PRO A 14 -5.66 8.78 7.83
CA PRO A 14 -6.90 8.98 7.07
C PRO A 14 -6.71 9.14 5.55
N GLU A 15 -5.50 9.43 5.09
CA GLU A 15 -5.16 9.52 3.66
C GLU A 15 -5.29 8.15 2.95
N TYR A 16 -5.21 7.07 3.73
CA TYR A 16 -5.33 5.71 3.21
C TYR A 16 -6.77 5.22 3.29
N SER A 17 -7.19 4.53 2.25
CA SER A 17 -8.53 3.98 2.09
C SER A 17 -8.48 2.45 1.92
N VAL A 18 -9.65 1.82 1.90
CA VAL A 18 -9.78 0.41 1.52
C VAL A 18 -10.28 0.35 0.09
N LYS A 19 -9.58 -0.41 -0.76
CA LYS A 19 -10.02 -0.73 -2.11
C LYS A 19 -9.99 -2.24 -2.32
N THR A 20 -10.97 -2.79 -3.01
CA THR A 20 -10.96 -4.21 -3.40
C THR A 20 -10.18 -4.36 -4.71
N VAL A 21 -9.11 -5.15 -4.70
CA VAL A 21 -8.30 -5.50 -5.88
C VAL A 21 -8.25 -7.02 -5.95
N ASP A 22 -8.53 -7.59 -7.13
CA ASP A 22 -8.56 -9.06 -7.32
C ASP A 22 -9.40 -9.83 -6.29
N LYS A 23 -10.51 -9.24 -5.86
CA LYS A 23 -11.44 -9.75 -4.83
C LYS A 23 -10.85 -9.79 -3.40
N GLU A 24 -9.69 -9.21 -3.16
CA GLU A 24 -9.11 -9.00 -1.83
C GLU A 24 -9.20 -7.52 -1.41
N PRO A 25 -9.58 -7.21 -0.16
CA PRO A 25 -9.48 -5.85 0.35
C PRO A 25 -8.01 -5.48 0.62
N CYS A 26 -7.55 -4.41 -0.01
CA CYS A 26 -6.20 -3.86 0.10
C CYS A 26 -6.26 -2.48 0.75
N VAL A 27 -5.19 -2.09 1.44
CA VAL A 27 -5.00 -0.69 1.83
C VAL A 27 -4.54 0.07 0.59
N TYR A 28 -5.10 1.25 0.36
CA TYR A 28 -4.93 1.98 -0.89
C TYR A 28 -4.66 3.46 -0.65
N LEU A 29 -3.69 4.01 -1.35
CA LEU A 29 -3.44 5.46 -1.41
C LEU A 29 -3.43 5.88 -2.87
N LYS A 30 -4.25 6.87 -3.21
CA LYS A 30 -4.29 7.47 -4.53
C LYS A 30 -3.44 8.75 -4.54
N LEU A 31 -2.47 8.83 -5.44
CA LEU A 31 -1.80 10.06 -5.82
C LEU A 31 -2.24 10.46 -7.24
N ASP A 32 -1.66 11.53 -7.80
CA ASP A 32 -2.05 12.07 -9.10
C ASP A 32 -1.95 11.01 -10.23
N LYS A 33 -0.72 10.67 -10.61
CA LYS A 33 -0.40 9.69 -11.68
C LYS A 33 -0.04 8.31 -11.16
N TYR A 34 -0.10 8.13 -9.84
CA TYR A 34 0.36 6.91 -9.20
C TYR A 34 -0.63 6.44 -8.15
N ASP A 35 -0.84 5.13 -8.12
CA ASP A 35 -1.66 4.47 -7.13
C ASP A 35 -0.81 3.49 -6.32
N PHE A 36 -1.04 3.49 -5.02
CA PHE A 36 -0.36 2.64 -4.06
C PHE A 36 -1.34 1.59 -3.56
N GLU A 37 -0.98 0.32 -3.77
CA GLU A 37 -1.74 -0.81 -3.28
C GLU A 37 -0.90 -1.58 -2.26
N ILE A 38 -1.46 -1.80 -1.08
CA ILE A 38 -0.82 -2.54 0.00
C ILE A 38 -1.66 -3.78 0.31
N SER A 39 -1.10 -4.93 -0.05
CA SER A 39 -1.73 -6.25 -0.02
C SER A 39 -1.03 -7.17 1.00
N GLY A 40 -1.56 -8.38 1.21
CA GLY A 40 -0.94 -9.39 2.09
C GLY A 40 -1.24 -9.24 3.59
N LEU A 41 -1.92 -8.16 4.00
CA LEU A 41 -2.26 -7.91 5.40
C LEU A 41 -3.41 -8.80 5.94
N ASN A 42 -4.20 -9.42 5.06
CA ASN A 42 -5.23 -10.39 5.44
C ASN A 42 -4.69 -11.83 5.61
N SER A 43 -3.43 -12.07 5.23
CA SER A 43 -2.81 -13.40 5.33
C SER A 43 -2.67 -13.86 6.78
N LYS A 44 -2.77 -15.17 7.01
CA LYS A 44 -2.43 -15.78 8.30
C LYS A 44 -0.90 -15.76 8.51
N GLY A 45 -0.45 -15.67 9.76
CA GLY A 45 0.98 -15.68 10.11
C GLY A 45 1.54 -14.30 10.44
N SER A 46 2.85 -14.15 10.30
CA SER A 46 3.60 -12.93 10.61
C SER A 46 3.15 -11.75 9.74
N TYR A 47 3.56 -10.54 10.14
CA TYR A 47 3.32 -9.35 9.36
C TYR A 47 4.16 -9.41 8.08
N LYS A 48 3.49 -9.28 6.93
CA LYS A 48 4.11 -9.19 5.61
C LYS A 48 3.18 -8.40 4.70
N ALA A 49 3.46 -7.11 4.55
CA ALA A 49 2.80 -6.26 3.58
C ALA A 49 3.53 -6.35 2.24
N ILE A 50 2.78 -6.35 1.14
CA ILE A 50 3.31 -6.23 -0.22
C ILE A 50 2.85 -4.87 -0.74
N ILE A 51 3.79 -4.04 -1.17
CA ILE A 51 3.54 -2.68 -1.63
C ILE A 51 3.73 -2.67 -3.14
N TYR A 52 2.70 -2.28 -3.87
CA TYR A 52 2.75 -2.04 -5.30
C TYR A 52 2.56 -0.57 -5.58
N VAL A 53 3.36 -0.04 -6.52
CA VAL A 53 3.16 1.29 -7.09
C VAL A 53 2.76 1.11 -8.56
N TRP A 54 1.61 1.66 -8.92
CA TRP A 54 1.03 1.57 -10.25
C TRP A 54 1.06 2.96 -10.90
N ASN A 55 1.53 3.06 -12.14
CA ASN A 55 1.36 4.27 -12.95
C ASN A 55 -0.02 4.23 -13.64
N THR A 56 -0.88 5.19 -13.31
CA THR A 56 -2.27 5.23 -13.77
C THR A 56 -2.43 5.84 -15.17
N ASP A 57 -1.45 6.62 -15.64
CA ASP A 57 -1.46 7.23 -16.98
C ASP A 57 -1.18 6.19 -18.08
N ASN A 58 -0.42 5.13 -17.77
CA ASN A 58 0.02 4.13 -18.74
C ASN A 58 -0.51 2.73 -18.45
N ARG A 59 -1.82 2.51 -18.59
CA ARG A 59 -2.46 1.18 -18.52
C ARG A 59 -2.17 0.39 -17.23
N LEU A 60 -1.98 1.07 -16.10
CA LEU A 60 -1.64 0.45 -14.80
C LEU A 60 -0.31 -0.32 -14.86
N ASP A 61 0.74 0.33 -15.37
CA ASP A 61 2.09 -0.25 -15.39
C ASP A 61 2.70 -0.26 -13.98
N ARG A 62 3.23 -1.41 -13.56
CA ARG A 62 3.81 -1.59 -12.22
C ARG A 62 5.21 -0.99 -12.16
N GLN A 63 5.37 0.07 -11.37
CA GLN A 63 6.65 0.76 -11.23
C GLN A 63 7.53 0.15 -10.14
N ASP A 64 6.96 -0.21 -8.99
CA ASP A 64 7.69 -0.77 -7.85
C ASP A 64 6.91 -1.92 -7.21
N MET A 65 7.63 -2.88 -6.64
CA MET A 65 7.11 -3.96 -5.80
C MET A 65 8.06 -4.21 -4.63
N LEU A 66 7.60 -3.95 -3.41
CA LEU A 66 8.40 -4.03 -2.19
C LEU A 66 7.67 -4.84 -1.11
N TYR A 67 8.41 -5.25 -0.09
CA TYR A 67 7.87 -5.94 1.08
C TYR A 67 8.18 -5.15 2.35
N ALA A 68 7.26 -5.18 3.30
CA ALA A 68 7.49 -4.70 4.67
C ALA A 68 7.05 -5.76 5.68
N TYR A 69 7.86 -5.95 6.71
CA TYR A 69 7.69 -6.96 7.75
C TYR A 69 7.25 -6.36 9.11
N SER A 70 7.11 -5.05 9.20
CA SER A 70 6.44 -4.34 10.30
C SER A 70 5.61 -3.14 9.81
N LYS A 71 4.81 -2.54 10.70
CA LYS A 71 4.00 -1.34 10.39
C LYS A 71 4.90 -0.11 10.22
N GLU A 72 5.95 -0.04 11.04
CA GLU A 72 6.93 1.04 11.05
C GLU A 72 7.74 1.01 9.75
N GLU A 73 8.26 -0.17 9.36
CA GLU A 73 8.97 -0.33 8.08
C GLU A 73 8.05 -0.03 6.89
N LEU A 74 6.79 -0.47 6.94
CA LEU A 74 5.81 -0.14 5.90
C LEU A 74 5.66 1.37 5.77
N LYS A 75 5.51 2.09 6.88
CA LYS A 75 5.37 3.55 6.86
C LYS A 75 6.62 4.23 6.31
N ASP A 76 7.82 3.82 6.72
CA ASP A 76 9.07 4.39 6.22
C ASP A 76 9.23 4.19 4.71
N ILE A 77 8.86 3.00 4.20
CA ILE A 77 8.88 2.71 2.76
C ILE A 77 7.86 3.59 2.03
N LEU A 78 6.63 3.68 2.54
CA LEU A 78 5.57 4.49 1.93
C LEU A 78 5.95 5.97 1.90
N ASP A 79 6.45 6.55 2.99
CA ASP A 79 6.86 7.95 3.06
C ASP A 79 7.96 8.26 2.02
N ARG A 80 8.93 7.35 1.85
CA ARG A 80 9.99 7.48 0.84
C ARG A 80 9.46 7.37 -0.58
N LEU A 81 8.54 6.44 -0.85
CA LEU A 81 7.94 6.27 -2.17
C LEU A 81 7.00 7.44 -2.51
N ILE A 82 6.19 7.92 -1.57
CA ILE A 82 5.35 9.10 -1.75
C ILE A 82 6.22 10.30 -2.11
N THR A 83 7.33 10.51 -1.39
CA THR A 83 8.28 11.59 -1.73
C THR A 83 8.84 11.44 -3.14
N LYS A 84 9.25 10.22 -3.54
CA LYS A 84 9.74 9.91 -4.89
C LYS A 84 8.70 10.21 -5.96
N TYR A 85 7.46 9.76 -5.78
CA TYR A 85 6.41 9.81 -6.82
C TYR A 85 5.57 11.09 -6.83
N SER A 86 5.58 11.88 -5.74
CA SER A 86 5.00 13.23 -5.70
C SER A 86 5.93 14.31 -6.25
N SER A 87 7.21 14.01 -6.45
CA SER A 87 8.21 14.97 -6.97
C SER A 87 8.40 14.89 -8.49
N ILE A 88 7.61 14.05 -9.18
CA ILE A 88 7.70 13.76 -10.63
C ILE A 88 6.45 14.30 -11.31
#